data_AF-A0A7S2EHQ6-F1
#
_entry.id   AF-A0A7S2EHQ6-F1
#
_cell.length_a   1.000
_cell.length_b   1.000
_cell.length_c   1.000
_cell.angle_alpha   90.00
_cell.angle_beta   90.00
_cell.angle_gamma   90.00
#
_symmetry.space_group_name_H-M   'P 1'
#
loop_
_entity.id
_entity.type
_entity.pdbx_description
1 polymer ?
#
loop_
_entity_poly.entity_id
_entity_poly.type
_entity_poly.pdbx_seq_one_letter_code
_entity_poly.pdbx_strand_id
1 'polypeptide(L)'
;SQEIARDWRRSNLQDLLTTLTSSSPYGLHANERLGLVLTAHHRDDAEETILLKILRGAHITNISGMNKVAYMEQEKSQTKTTFAKPMLSVRKMDIVNYLKSKGFIWREDASNSS
;
A
#
# COMPACT_ATOMS: atom_id res chain seq x y z
N SER A 1 -13.16 6.83 11.72
CA SER A 1 -13.48 5.61 10.95
C SER A 1 -12.20 5.03 10.35
N GLN A 2 -12.18 3.74 9.95
CA GLN A 2 -11.03 3.13 9.26
C GLN A 2 -10.62 3.89 7.99
N GLU A 3 -11.60 4.49 7.30
CA GLU A 3 -11.38 5.29 6.10
C GLU A 3 -10.60 6.58 6.39
N ILE A 4 -10.98 7.34 7.43
CA ILE A 4 -10.23 8.53 7.88
C ILE A 4 -8.77 8.19 8.21
N ALA A 5 -8.53 7.08 8.91
CA ALA A 5 -7.17 6.66 9.23
C ALA A 5 -6.36 6.28 7.99
N ARG A 6 -7.00 5.66 6.99
CA ARG A 6 -6.34 5.31 5.72
C ARG A 6 -5.98 6.55 4.92
N ASP A 7 -6.88 7.52 4.84
CA ASP A 7 -6.67 8.74 4.07
C ASP A 7 -5.61 9.64 4.74
N TRP A 8 -5.61 9.70 6.07
CA TRP A 8 -4.54 10.35 6.83
C TRP A 8 -3.16 9.73 6.54
N ARG A 9 -3.04 8.38 6.58
CA ARG A 9 -1.77 7.70 6.26
C ARG A 9 -1.29 8.00 4.85
N ARG A 10 -2.21 8.05 3.87
CA ARG A 10 -1.87 8.37 2.47
C ARG A 10 -1.33 9.79 2.35
N SER A 11 -2.00 10.78 2.94
CA SER A 11 -1.54 12.17 2.93
C SER A 11 -0.16 12.28 3.56
N ASN A 12 0.01 11.72 4.77
CA ASN A 12 1.27 11.77 5.50
C ASN A 12 2.44 11.14 4.73
N LEU A 13 2.21 10.03 4.02
CA LEU A 13 3.23 9.38 3.21
C LEU A 13 3.58 10.19 1.95
N GLN A 14 2.61 10.86 1.34
CA GLN A 14 2.86 11.75 0.20
C GLN A 14 3.67 12.98 0.61
N ASP A 15 3.37 13.57 1.78
CA ASP A 15 4.12 14.71 2.32
C ASP A 15 5.56 14.32 2.66
N LEU A 16 5.73 13.13 3.25
CA LEU A 16 7.05 12.55 3.52
C LEU A 16 7.83 12.31 2.23
N LEU A 17 7.22 11.72 1.20
CA LEU A 17 7.86 11.53 -0.10
C LEU A 17 8.23 12.84 -0.77
N THR A 18 7.37 13.86 -0.69
CA THR A 18 7.67 15.19 -1.21
C THR A 18 8.88 15.77 -0.49
N THR A 19 8.97 15.61 0.83
CA THR A 19 10.12 16.05 1.62
C THR A 19 11.41 15.32 1.23
N LEU A 20 11.38 13.98 1.16
CA LEU A 20 12.53 13.15 0.84
C LEU A 20 13.04 13.35 -0.59
N THR A 21 12.13 13.50 -1.55
CA THR A 21 12.50 13.75 -2.96
C THR A 21 12.99 15.18 -3.16
N SER A 22 12.56 16.13 -2.32
CA SER A 22 13.02 17.51 -2.37
C SER A 22 14.42 17.74 -1.82
N SER A 23 14.83 16.93 -0.85
CA SER A 23 16.17 16.98 -0.26
C SER A 23 17.18 16.04 -0.92
N SER A 24 16.75 15.24 -1.91
CA SER A 24 17.62 14.24 -2.54
C SER A 24 18.70 14.89 -3.41
N PRO A 25 20.00 14.63 -3.14
CA PRO A 25 21.09 15.13 -3.97
C PRO A 25 21.22 14.38 -5.30
N TYR A 26 20.51 13.26 -5.47
CA TYR A 26 20.51 12.41 -6.67
C TYR A 26 19.40 12.77 -7.67
N GLY A 27 18.90 14.01 -7.62
CA GLY A 27 17.82 14.47 -8.49
C GLY A 27 18.21 14.46 -9.97
N LEU A 28 17.83 13.41 -10.69
CA LEU A 28 17.81 13.37 -12.15
C LEU A 28 16.94 14.53 -12.65
N HIS A 29 17.52 15.34 -13.52
CA HIS A 29 17.02 16.55 -14.18
C HIS A 29 15.51 16.86 -14.11
N ALA A 30 15.24 18.03 -13.53
CA ALA A 30 14.15 19.00 -13.80
C ALA A 30 12.98 18.52 -14.69
N ASN A 31 11.91 18.07 -14.05
CA ASN A 31 10.55 18.66 -14.15
C ASN A 31 9.49 17.78 -13.47
N GLU A 32 9.80 16.53 -13.13
CA GLU A 32 8.91 15.66 -12.37
C GLU A 32 9.70 14.77 -11.39
N ARG A 33 9.38 14.84 -10.10
CA ARG A 33 9.95 13.96 -9.07
C ARG A 33 9.07 12.73 -8.92
N LEU A 34 9.67 11.55 -8.73
CA LEU A 34 8.95 10.29 -8.57
C LEU A 34 9.16 9.74 -7.16
N GLY A 35 8.05 9.45 -6.47
CA GLY A 35 8.04 8.77 -5.17
C GLY A 35 7.30 7.43 -5.26
N LEU A 36 7.83 6.39 -4.60
CA LEU A 36 7.22 5.06 -4.57
C LEU A 36 7.01 4.59 -3.13
N VAL A 37 5.77 4.26 -2.79
CA VAL A 37 5.40 3.59 -1.54
C VAL A 37 5.11 2.12 -1.83
N LEU A 38 5.85 1.23 -1.18
CA LEU A 38 5.58 -0.20 -1.21
C LEU A 38 4.84 -0.61 0.06
N THR A 39 3.75 -1.37 -0.11
CA THR A 39 2.99 -1.93 1.02
C THR A 39 2.98 -3.45 0.93
N ALA A 40 3.03 -4.12 2.08
CA ALA A 40 3.13 -5.57 2.17
C ALA A 40 1.78 -6.30 2.02
N HIS A 41 0.79 -5.65 1.40
CA HIS A 41 -0.53 -6.26 1.17
C HIS A 41 -0.40 -7.54 0.37
N HIS A 42 -0.99 -8.61 0.90
CA HIS A 42 -0.92 -9.95 0.32
C HIS A 42 -2.28 -10.38 -0.25
N ARG A 43 -2.31 -11.53 -0.93
CA ARG A 43 -3.50 -12.06 -1.60
C ARG A 43 -4.70 -12.16 -0.66
N ASP A 44 -4.47 -12.63 0.56
CA ASP A 44 -5.56 -12.85 1.52
C ASP A 44 -6.23 -11.51 1.93
N ASP A 45 -5.50 -10.39 1.98
CA ASP A 45 -6.08 -9.05 2.23
C ASP A 45 -7.02 -8.61 1.09
N ALA A 46 -6.65 -8.95 -0.15
CA ALA A 46 -7.46 -8.64 -1.32
C ALA A 46 -8.75 -9.48 -1.34
N GLU A 47 -8.66 -10.75 -0.96
CA GLU A 47 -9.81 -11.66 -0.80
C GLU A 47 -10.74 -11.15 0.32
N GLU A 48 -10.20 -10.73 1.46
CA GLU A 48 -10.97 -10.11 2.55
C GLU A 48 -11.67 -8.81 2.09
N THR A 49 -10.97 -7.95 1.35
CA THR A 49 -11.53 -6.71 0.82
C THR A 49 -12.70 -6.97 -0.12
N ILE A 50 -12.61 -8.00 -0.98
CA ILE A 50 -13.69 -8.41 -1.87
C ILE A 50 -14.89 -8.89 -1.05
N LEU A 51 -14.67 -9.77 -0.07
CA LEU A 51 -15.73 -10.28 0.79
C LEU A 51 -16.45 -9.16 1.54
N LEU A 52 -15.71 -8.21 2.10
CA LEU A 52 -16.27 -7.04 2.78
C LEU A 52 -17.10 -6.16 1.84
N LYS A 53 -16.69 -5.98 0.58
CA LYS A 53 -17.49 -5.24 -0.42
C LYS A 53 -18.80 -5.95 -0.71
N ILE A 54 -18.78 -7.27 -0.86
CA ILE A 54 -19.99 -8.09 -1.07
C ILE A 54 -20.95 -7.93 0.12
N LEU A 55 -20.46 -8.10 1.34
CA LEU A 55 -21.27 -8.01 2.56
C LEU A 55 -21.89 -6.62 2.77
N ARG A 56 -21.27 -5.56 2.24
CA ARG A 56 -21.80 -4.18 2.28
C ARG A 56 -22.79 -3.86 1.14
N GLY A 57 -23.17 -4.86 0.33
CA GLY A 57 -24.15 -4.69 -0.74
C GLY A 57 -23.58 -4.05 -2.01
N ALA A 58 -22.28 -4.20 -2.29
CA ALA A 58 -21.72 -3.74 -3.54
C ALA A 58 -22.39 -4.46 -4.73
N HIS A 59 -22.78 -3.68 -5.74
CA HIS A 59 -23.30 -4.24 -6.99
C HIS A 59 -22.22 -5.13 -7.63
N ILE A 60 -22.60 -6.31 -8.13
CA ILE A 60 -21.66 -7.35 -8.59
C ILE A 60 -20.70 -6.85 -9.69
N THR A 61 -21.12 -5.83 -10.45
CA THR A 61 -20.34 -5.16 -11.50
C THR A 61 -19.22 -4.26 -10.97
N ASN A 62 -19.14 -4.01 -9.66
CA ASN A 62 -18.10 -3.18 -9.04
C ASN A 62 -17.31 -3.91 -7.94
N ILE A 63 -17.33 -5.25 -7.96
CA ILE A 63 -16.52 -6.09 -7.07
C ILE A 63 -15.14 -6.24 -7.71
N SER A 64 -14.25 -5.34 -7.33
CA SER A 64 -12.82 -5.47 -7.61
C SER A 64 -12.03 -5.64 -6.31
N GLY A 65 -10.94 -6.40 -6.37
CA GLY A 65 -9.97 -6.48 -5.28
C GLY A 65 -9.14 -5.20 -5.16
N MET A 66 -7.96 -5.32 -4.55
CA MET A 66 -7.01 -4.22 -4.50
C MET A 66 -6.26 -4.08 -5.83
N ASN A 67 -6.00 -2.85 -6.26
CA ASN A 67 -5.08 -2.61 -7.38
C ASN A 67 -3.63 -2.83 -6.94
N LYS A 68 -2.86 -3.54 -7.79
CA LYS A 68 -1.42 -3.79 -7.58
C LYS A 68 -0.61 -2.50 -7.59
N VAL A 69 -0.98 -1.56 -8.46
CA VAL A 69 -0.37 -0.23 -8.58
C VAL A 69 -1.49 0.81 -8.58
N ALA A 70 -1.29 1.89 -7.84
CA ALA A 70 -2.16 3.05 -7.83
C ALA A 70 -1.30 4.31 -7.97
N TYR A 71 -1.55 5.08 -9.02
CA TYR A 71 -0.90 6.37 -9.26
C TYR A 71 -1.68 7.45 -8.51
N MET A 72 -0.97 8.34 -7.83
CA MET A 72 -1.55 9.47 -7.13
C MET A 72 -0.77 10.73 -7.48
N GLU A 73 -1.50 11.70 -7.98
CA GLU A 73 -1.00 13.05 -8.22
C GLU A 73 -1.54 13.95 -7.11
N GLN A 74 -0.67 14.80 -6.56
CA GLN A 74 -1.10 15.90 -5.70
C GLN A 74 -1.07 17.16 -6.56
N GLU A 75 -2.22 17.85 -6.70
CA GLU A 75 -2.34 19.05 -7.53
C GLU A 75 -1.29 20.14 -7.21
N LYS A 76 -0.77 20.16 -5.98
CA LYS A 76 0.20 21.15 -5.50
C LYS A 76 1.63 20.63 -5.36
N SER A 77 1.91 19.37 -5.69
CA SER A 77 3.26 18.78 -5.56
C SER A 77 3.86 18.47 -6.92
N GLN A 78 5.14 18.79 -7.10
CA GLN A 78 5.93 18.34 -8.25
C GLN A 78 6.32 16.85 -8.16
N THR A 79 5.87 16.16 -7.10
CA THR A 79 6.17 14.75 -6.83
C THR A 79 4.98 13.87 -7.21
N LYS A 80 5.13 13.09 -8.28
CA LYS A 80 4.21 12.01 -8.63
C LYS A 80 4.44 10.83 -7.69
N THR A 81 3.39 10.42 -6.97
CA THR A 81 3.48 9.32 -6.00
C THR A 81 2.83 8.06 -6.57
N THR A 82 3.54 6.95 -6.49
CA THR A 82 3.01 5.62 -6.83
C THR A 82 2.89 4.78 -5.57
N PHE A 83 1.74 4.15 -5.36
CA PHE A 83 1.56 3.11 -4.35
C PHE A 83 1.56 1.74 -5.02
N ALA A 84 2.46 0.86 -4.62
CA ALA A 84 2.52 -0.50 -5.14
C ALA A 84 2.40 -1.57 -4.04
N LYS A 85 1.78 -2.69 -4.42
CA LYS A 85 1.54 -3.87 -3.59
C LYS A 85 2.23 -5.07 -4.23
N PRO A 86 3.56 -5.20 -4.13
CA PRO A 86 4.29 -6.26 -4.81
C PRO A 86 3.86 -7.67 -4.35
N MET A 87 3.41 -7.80 -3.11
CA MET A 87 3.04 -9.07 -2.48
C MET A 87 1.61 -9.53 -2.79
N LEU A 88 0.85 -8.79 -3.59
CA LEU A 88 -0.60 -9.02 -3.75
C LEU A 88 -0.96 -10.38 -4.39
N SER A 89 -0.01 -11.03 -5.05
CA SER A 89 -0.17 -12.37 -5.61
C SER A 89 0.29 -13.50 -4.68
N VAL A 90 0.84 -13.18 -3.50
CA VAL A 90 1.42 -14.13 -2.54
C VAL A 90 0.43 -14.34 -1.39
N ARG A 91 0.26 -15.57 -0.90
CA ARG A 91 -0.59 -15.83 0.28
C ARG A 91 0.16 -15.55 1.59
N LYS A 92 -0.58 -15.26 2.67
CA LYS A 92 0.03 -15.06 3.99
C LYS A 92 0.83 -16.28 4.44
N MET A 93 0.30 -17.48 4.18
CA MET A 93 0.97 -18.74 4.53
C MET A 93 2.34 -18.88 3.85
N ASP A 94 2.47 -18.48 2.58
CA ASP A 94 3.73 -18.54 1.86
C ASP A 94 4.77 -17.58 2.44
N ILE A 95 4.33 -16.38 2.86
CA ILE A 95 5.19 -15.40 3.54
C ILE A 95 5.69 -15.98 4.86
N VAL A 96 4.80 -16.56 5.69
CA VAL A 96 5.18 -17.16 6.97
C VAL A 96 6.14 -18.33 6.78
N ASN A 97 5.88 -19.20 5.81
CA ASN A 97 6.75 -20.34 5.50
C ASN A 97 8.13 -19.87 5.04
N TYR A 98 8.18 -18.84 4.18
CA TYR A 98 9.43 -18.21 3.75
C TYR A 98 10.23 -17.68 4.95
N LEU A 99 9.60 -16.87 5.82
CA LEU A 99 10.24 -16.32 7.01
C LEU A 99 10.80 -17.42 7.93
N LYS A 100 10.00 -18.48 8.19
CA LYS A 100 10.43 -19.64 8.99
C LYS A 100 11.63 -20.35 8.36
N SER A 101 11.58 -20.63 7.05
CA SER A 101 12.67 -21.30 6.33
C SER A 101 13.99 -20.52 6.36
N LYS A 102 13.91 -19.20 6.50
CA LYS A 102 15.09 -18.30 6.59
C LYS A 102 15.49 -17.99 8.02
N GLY A 103 14.76 -18.51 9.02
CA GLY A 103 15.02 -18.22 10.43
C GLY A 103 14.76 -16.77 10.82
N PHE A 104 13.94 -16.03 10.05
CA PHE A 104 13.59 -14.65 10.41
C PHE A 104 12.60 -14.64 11.56
N ILE A 105 12.86 -13.76 12.53
CA ILE A 105 11.93 -13.43 13.61
C ILE A 105 11.16 -12.18 13.17
N TRP A 106 9.83 -12.21 13.29
CA TRP A 106 8.97 -11.06 13.05
C TRP A 106 8.18 -10.71 14.32
N ARG A 107 7.62 -9.50 14.34
CA ARG A 107 6.71 -9.07 15.40
C ARG A 107 5.28 -9.14 14.87
N GLU A 108 4.38 -9.65 15.68
CA GLU A 108 2.95 -9.55 15.42
C GLU A 108 2.46 -8.19 15.93
N ASP A 109 1.64 -7.53 15.12
CA ASP A 109 0.95 -6.32 15.55
C ASP A 109 -0.17 -6.71 16.53
N ALA A 110 -0.34 -5.94 17.60
CA ALA A 110 -1.38 -6.18 18.61
C ALA A 110 -2.80 -6.19 18.01
N SER A 111 -2.99 -5.53 16.86
CA SER A 111 -4.26 -5.50 16.12
C SER A 111 -4.60 -6.81 15.38
N ASN A 112 -3.68 -7.77 15.26
CA ASN A 112 -3.91 -9.06 14.58
C ASN A 112 -4.60 -10.14 15.45
N SER A 113 -4.88 -9.85 16.72
CA SER A 113 -5.42 -10.83 17.69
C SER A 113 -6.94 -10.73 17.91
N SER A 114 -7.69 -10.19 16.94
CA SER A 114 -9.14 -9.92 17.06
C SER A 114 -9.98 -10.78 16.12
#